data_AF-A0A822J0L9-F1
#
_entry.id   AF-A0A822J0L9-F1
#
_cell.length_a   1.000
_cell.length_b   1.000
_cell.length_c   1.000
_cell.angle_alpha   90.00
_cell.angle_beta   90.00
_cell.angle_gamma   90.00
#
_symmetry.space_group_name_H-M   'P 1'
#
loop_
_entity.id
_entity.type
_entity.pdbx_description
1 polymer ?
#
loop_
_entity_poly.entity_id
_entity_poly.type
_entity_poly.pdbx_seq_one_letter_code
_entity_poly.pdbx_strand_id
1 'polypeptide(L)' 'MSKVVLMDFFAEWCGPCKMQDPIIEELKKKFEDKVEFKKIDVDNNNELAAKFTVHAIPTLVIEKD' A
#
# COMPACT_ATOMS: atom_id res chain seq x y z
N MET A 1 5.90 -7.89 -20.09
CA MET A 1 4.58 -7.60 -19.49
C MET A 1 4.82 -6.54 -18.44
N SER A 2 4.17 -5.38 -18.52
CA SER A 2 4.33 -4.29 -17.53
C SER A 2 3.79 -4.75 -16.19
N LYS A 3 4.61 -4.77 -15.14
CA LYS A 3 4.18 -5.17 -13.80
C LYS A 3 3.56 -3.96 -13.11
N VAL A 4 2.38 -4.13 -12.51
CA VAL A 4 1.73 -3.09 -11.71
C VAL A 4 1.83 -3.48 -10.24
N VAL A 5 2.31 -2.56 -9.40
CA VAL A 5 2.44 -2.76 -7.95
C VAL A 5 1.67 -1.66 -7.24
N LEU A 6 0.78 -2.04 -6.33
CA LEU A 6 0.10 -1.13 -5.40
C LEU A 6 0.72 -1.30 -4.02
N MET A 7 1.33 -0.24 -3.51
CA MET A 7 1.90 -0.16 -2.17
C MET A 7 0.97 0.64 -1.26
N ASP A 8 0.57 0.02 -0.16
CA ASP A 8 -0.25 0.60 0.90
C ASP A 8 0.64 0.90 2.12
N PHE A 9 0.92 2.18 2.34
CA PHE A 9 1.70 2.65 3.49
C PHE A 9 0.77 2.89 4.68
N PHE A 10 1.00 2.16 5.77
CA PHE A 10 0.15 2.12 6.96
C PHE A 10 0.97 2.11 8.26
N ALA A 11 0.28 2.13 9.39
CA ALA A 11 0.83 1.80 10.71
C ALA A 11 -0.25 1.13 11.58
N GLU A 12 0.16 0.39 12.62
CA GLU A 12 -0.77 -0.35 13.50
C GLU A 12 -1.71 0.56 14.32
N TRP A 13 -1.27 1.79 14.58
CA TRP A 13 -2.05 2.81 15.29
C TRP A 13 -2.94 3.64 14.37
N CYS A 14 -2.89 3.42 13.05
CA CYS A 14 -3.66 4.16 12.07
C CYS A 14 -5.10 3.64 11.98
N GLY A 15 -6.04 4.34 12.63
CA GLY A 15 -7.47 4.05 12.54
C GLY A 15 -8.01 4.02 11.11
N PRO A 16 -7.75 5.04 10.27
CA PRO A 16 -8.21 5.05 8.88
C PRO A 16 -7.66 3.90 8.03
N CYS A 17 -6.42 3.46 8.28
CA CYS A 17 -5.81 2.32 7.58
C CYS A 17 -6.60 1.03 7.85
N LYS A 18 -7.01 0.78 9.10
CA LYS A 18 -7.84 -0.38 9.46
C LYS A 18 -9.21 -0.37 8.77
N MET A 19 -9.78 0.82 8.54
CA MET A 19 -11.03 0.95 7.79
C MET A 19 -10.86 0.65 6.30
N GLN A 20 -9.67 0.89 5.75
CA GLN A 20 -9.32 0.65 4.35
C GLN A 20 -8.99 -0.82 4.07
N ASP A 21 -8.44 -1.56 5.03
CA ASP A 21 -8.01 -2.95 4.88
C ASP A 21 -9.05 -3.86 4.17
N PRO A 22 -10.35 -3.86 4.53
CA PRO A 22 -11.35 -4.70 3.86
C PRO A 22 -11.48 -4.39 2.36
N ILE A 23 -11.36 -3.12 1.99
CA ILE A 23 -11.46 -2.66 0.59
C ILE A 23 -10.23 -3.14 -0.20
N ILE A 24 -9.04 -3.09 0.40
CA ILE A 24 -7.81 -3.58 -0.24
C ILE A 24 -7.87 -5.10 -0.43
N GLU A 25 -8.40 -5.85 0.52
CA GLU A 25 -8.59 -7.30 0.39
C GLU A 25 -9.58 -7.67 -0.73
N GLU A 26 -10.65 -6.89 -0.93
CA GLU A 26 -11.55 -7.07 -2.07
C GLU A 26 -10.84 -6.77 -3.40
N LEU A 27 -10.01 -5.73 -3.46
CA LEU A 27 -9.25 -5.38 -4.65
C LEU A 27 -8.20 -6.44 -4.99
N LYS A 28 -7.50 -7.00 -4.00
CA LYS A 28 -6.56 -8.12 -4.18
C LYS A 28 -7.22 -9.29 -4.89
N LYS A 29 -8.43 -9.69 -4.46
CA LYS A 29 -9.20 -10.77 -5.10
C LYS A 29 -9.64 -10.41 -6.52
N LYS A 30 -10.06 -9.17 -6.76
CA LYS A 30 -10.54 -8.71 -8.08
C LYS A 30 -9.42 -8.60 -9.11
N PHE A 31 -8.21 -8.25 -8.67
CA PHE A 31 -7.05 -8.02 -9.53
C PHE A 31 -5.96 -9.08 -9.37
N GLU A 32 -6.36 -10.28 -8.93
CA GLU A 32 -5.49 -11.45 -8.83
C GLU A 32 -4.69 -11.64 -10.13
N ASP A 33 -3.39 -11.93 -9.99
CA ASP A 33 -2.40 -12.08 -11.06
C ASP A 33 -2.14 -10.84 -11.95
N LYS A 34 -2.86 -9.73 -11.76
CA LYS A 34 -2.69 -8.48 -12.54
C LYS A 34 -1.96 -7.38 -11.79
N VAL A 35 -2.14 -7.32 -10.48
CA VAL A 35 -1.55 -6.30 -9.61
C VAL A 35 -0.91 -7.00 -8.41
N GLU A 36 0.36 -6.68 -8.14
CA GLU A 36 0.99 -7.06 -6.88
C GLU A 36 0.61 -6.04 -5.81
N PHE A 37 0.05 -6.50 -4.69
CA PHE A 37 -0.30 -5.64 -3.56
C PHE A 37 0.73 -5.81 -2.45
N LYS A 38 1.29 -4.70 -1.96
CA LYS A 38 2.25 -4.68 -0.85
C LYS A 38 1.73 -3.79 0.26
N LYS A 39 1.82 -4.25 1.50
CA LYS A 39 1.49 -3.48 2.70
C LYS A 39 2.79 -3.11 3.40
N ILE A 40 3.03 -1.82 3.65
CA ILE A 40 4.30 -1.29 4.13
C ILE A 40 4.06 -0.53 5.43
N ASP A 41 4.56 -1.08 6.52
CA ASP A 41 4.51 -0.42 7.82
C ASP A 41 5.56 0.71 7.85
N VAL A 42 5.11 1.95 7.99
CA VAL A 42 5.98 3.13 7.99
C VAL A 42 6.89 3.18 9.21
N ASP A 43 6.47 2.63 10.36
CA ASP A 43 7.27 2.63 11.59
C ASP A 43 8.54 1.77 11.41
N ASN A 44 8.41 0.68 10.65
CA ASN A 44 9.48 -0.26 10.35
C ASN A 44 10.23 0.03 9.03
N ASN A 45 9.70 0.91 8.16
CA ASN A 45 10.23 1.15 6.81
C ASN A 45 10.36 2.66 6.49
N ASN A 46 10.88 3.44 7.45
CA ASN A 46 10.99 4.90 7.34
C ASN A 46 11.70 5.40 6.07
N GLU A 47 12.83 4.78 5.67
CA GLU A 47 13.57 5.18 4.46
C GLU A 47 12.76 4.97 3.18
N LEU A 48 12.00 3.87 3.11
CA LEU A 48 11.15 3.57 1.97
C LEU A 48 9.96 4.53 1.90
N ALA A 49 9.32 4.81 3.04
CA ALA A 49 8.27 5.82 3.14
C ALA A 49 8.77 7.20 2.69
N ALA A 50 9.97 7.61 3.12
CA ALA A 50 10.59 8.86 2.72
C ALA A 50 10.90 8.90 1.21
N LYS A 51 11.41 7.79 0.62
CA LYS A 51 11.65 7.68 -0.83
C LYS A 51 10.38 7.95 -1.64
N PHE A 52 9.23 7.49 -1.17
CA PHE A 52 7.94 7.71 -1.80
C PHE A 52 7.22 8.98 -1.31
N THR A 53 7.91 9.83 -0.52
CA THR A 53 7.37 11.11 -0.02
C THR A 53 6.07 10.93 0.78
N VAL A 54 5.98 9.83 1.54
CA VAL A 54 4.83 9.53 2.40
C VAL A 54 4.89 10.39 3.65
N HIS A 55 4.05 11.41 3.73
CA HIS A 55 3.96 12.34 4.87
C HIS A 55 2.76 12.08 5.78
N ALA A 56 1.79 11.31 5.32
CA ALA A 56 0.59 10.95 6.06
C ALA A 56 0.18 9.52 5.69
N ILE A 57 -0.51 8.85 6.61
CA ILE A 57 -1.06 7.52 6.38
C ILE A 57 -2.58 7.52 6.60
N PRO A 58 -3.33 6.69 5.85
CA PRO A 58 -2.84 5.82 4.78
C PRO A 58 -2.41 6.60 3.53
N THR A 59 -1.41 6.09 2.81
CA THR A 59 -1.04 6.56 1.47
C THR A 59 -0.90 5.36 0.54
N LEU A 60 -1.55 5.43 -0.63
CA LEU A 60 -1.41 4.43 -1.68
C LEU A 60 -0.49 4.94 -2.79
N VAL A 61 0.49 4.13 -3.17
CA VAL A 61 1.37 4.39 -4.31
C VAL A 61 1.18 3.29 -5.35
N ILE A 62 1.04 3.67 -6.61
CA ILE A 62 0.98 2.73 -7.73
C ILE A 62 2.23 2.93 -8.58
N GLU A 63 3.03 1.88 -8.71
CA GLU A 63 4.12 1.80 -9.66
C GLU A 63 3.73 0.93 -10.85
N LYS A 64 4.13 1.36 -12.04
CA LYS A 64 3.95 0.62 -13.28
C LYS A 64 5.17 0.84 -14.17
N ASP A 65 5.73 -0.26 -14.67
CA ASP A 65 6.79 -0.25 -15.70
C ASP A 65 6.28 0.21 -17.07
#